data_AF-A0A1K1R1X4-F1
#
_entry.id   AF-A0A1K1R1X4-F1
#
_cell.length_a   1.000
_cell.length_b   1.000
_cell.length_c   1.000
_cell.angle_alpha   90.00
_cell.angle_beta   90.00
_cell.angle_gamma   90.00
#
_symmetry.space_group_name_H-M   'P 1'
#
loop_
_entity.id
_entity.type
_entity.pdbx_description
1 polymer ?
#
loop_
_entity_poly.entity_id
_entity_poly.type
_entity_poly.pdbx_seq_one_letter_code
_entity_poly.pdbx_strand_id
1 'polypeptide(L)'
;MPTVLDDTLLDDPARLAEADSAGLLRAAAMAGAQVRATAEIAAELELSERLDMGRPRALVLIDRPGVSRTVTRLLAALLTPSCPVPVVVAEVVPSWIGALDVVFAHTDDPGDRELAASLERAARYGASVVLSAPSEGPVAAAVAGKGLLLAPRVPVPPELAFPRGLAAGLLTANALGLLISDVQVLADQLDLEAEKDYLARESFANPAKALALRVADRVPLLWGLDPVAVAVGEHAAHAFAAHAATVCDVEDYRQALARPALRRAAQASGGERDIFADPDDPSGDIPTRVLLLSVRTGPATDAARYQAEDLLPGADVIAPAEEIEADEIVRAAVLALRFELAAVYLGLAAGSIGGAGRFAPATA
;
A
#
# COMPACT_ATOMS: atom_id res chain seq x y z
N MET A 1 24.33 -8.15 17.28
CA MET A 1 23.30 -9.03 17.88
C MET A 1 22.00 -8.60 17.23
N PRO A 2 21.22 -9.49 16.59
CA PRO A 2 19.87 -9.11 16.20
C PRO A 2 19.15 -8.63 17.46
N THR A 3 18.60 -7.42 17.42
CA THR A 3 17.74 -6.92 18.48
C THR A 3 16.54 -7.85 18.55
N VAL A 4 16.41 -8.58 19.65
CA VAL A 4 15.22 -9.38 19.92
C VAL A 4 14.03 -8.42 19.94
N LEU A 5 12.98 -8.76 19.20
CA LEU A 5 11.77 -7.96 19.11
C LEU A 5 11.12 -7.85 20.50
N ASP A 6 10.80 -6.61 20.92
CA ASP A 6 10.15 -6.35 22.21
C ASP A 6 8.64 -6.17 22.03
N ASP A 7 7.89 -7.27 22.07
CA ASP A 7 6.43 -7.27 21.97
C ASP A 7 5.77 -6.42 23.08
N THR A 8 6.39 -6.34 24.26
CA THR A 8 5.82 -5.57 25.39
C THR A 8 5.80 -4.08 25.13
N LEU A 9 6.60 -3.59 24.18
CA LEU A 9 6.56 -2.21 23.73
C LEU A 9 5.18 -1.86 23.15
N LEU A 10 4.52 -2.79 22.45
CA LEU A 10 3.25 -2.51 21.77
C LEU A 10 2.12 -2.17 22.74
N ASP A 11 2.19 -2.62 24.00
CA ASP A 11 1.20 -2.31 25.04
C ASP A 11 1.68 -1.23 26.02
N ASP A 12 2.79 -0.54 25.73
CA ASP A 12 3.26 0.63 26.48
C ASP A 12 3.21 1.91 25.60
N PRO A 13 2.11 2.68 25.67
CA PRO A 13 1.92 3.90 24.89
C PRO A 13 3.01 4.95 25.10
N ALA A 14 3.56 5.05 26.32
CA ALA A 14 4.58 6.05 26.63
C ALA A 14 5.90 5.67 25.95
N ARG A 15 6.31 4.40 26.07
CA ARG A 15 7.50 3.89 25.40
C ARG A 15 7.39 3.93 23.87
N LEU A 16 6.21 3.65 23.31
CA LEU A 16 5.97 3.80 21.87
C LEU A 16 6.15 5.25 21.40
N ALA A 17 5.60 6.22 22.12
CA ALA A 17 5.75 7.63 21.80
C ALA A 17 7.20 8.10 21.92
N GLU A 18 7.97 7.58 22.88
CA GLU A 18 9.40 7.84 23.01
C GLU A 18 10.22 7.21 21.87
N ALA A 19 9.88 5.99 21.46
CA ALA A 19 10.55 5.30 20.35
C ALA A 19 10.27 5.98 19.00
N ASP A 20 9.05 6.48 18.77
CA ASP A 20 8.63 7.16 17.54
C ASP A 20 9.13 8.60 17.42
N SER A 21 10.45 8.77 17.55
CA SER A 21 11.16 10.06 17.43
C SER A 21 10.94 10.79 16.10
N ALA A 22 10.60 10.05 15.04
CA ALA A 22 10.31 10.60 13.71
C ALA A 22 8.83 10.94 13.49
N GLY A 23 7.95 10.59 14.44
CA GLY A 23 6.50 10.85 14.36
C GLY A 23 5.79 10.07 13.26
N LEU A 24 6.26 8.86 12.94
CA LEU A 24 5.72 8.01 11.88
C LEU A 24 4.30 7.53 12.17
N LEU A 25 3.96 7.22 13.43
CA LEU A 25 2.60 6.83 13.81
C LEU A 25 1.62 7.99 13.58
N ARG A 26 2.05 9.21 13.90
CA ARG A 26 1.28 10.42 13.61
C ARG A 26 1.16 10.64 12.10
N ALA A 27 2.23 10.48 11.34
CA ALA A 27 2.21 10.67 9.89
C ALA A 27 1.28 9.67 9.18
N ALA A 28 1.32 8.40 9.57
CA ALA A 28 0.41 7.37 9.06
C ALA A 28 -1.06 7.69 9.41
N ALA A 29 -1.33 8.16 10.63
CA ALA A 29 -2.66 8.61 11.05
C ALA A 29 -3.18 9.84 10.28
N MET A 30 -2.36 10.54 9.49
CA MET A 30 -2.81 11.63 8.62
C MET A 30 -3.38 11.16 7.27
N ALA A 31 -3.64 9.86 7.09
CA ALA A 31 -4.15 9.30 5.85
C ALA A 31 -5.43 10.00 5.33
N GLY A 32 -6.46 10.19 6.18
CA GLY A 32 -7.67 10.91 5.78
C GLY A 32 -7.41 12.38 5.45
N ALA A 33 -6.50 13.04 6.17
CA ALA A 33 -6.08 14.41 5.87
C ALA A 33 -5.37 14.52 4.50
N GLN A 34 -4.52 13.55 4.15
CA GLN A 34 -3.87 13.49 2.83
C GLN A 34 -4.91 13.38 1.71
N VAL A 35 -5.93 12.54 1.88
CA VAL A 35 -7.02 12.37 0.90
C VAL A 35 -7.81 13.67 0.72
N ARG A 36 -8.26 14.29 1.82
CA ARG A 36 -9.03 15.55 1.75
C ARG A 36 -8.24 16.67 1.10
N ALA A 37 -6.99 16.85 1.50
CA ALA A 37 -6.16 17.90 0.92
C ALA A 37 -5.87 17.68 -0.59
N THR A 38 -5.79 16.42 -1.03
CA THR A 38 -5.68 16.08 -2.45
C THR A 38 -6.97 16.40 -3.20
N ALA A 39 -8.13 16.10 -2.60
CA ALA A 39 -9.44 16.44 -3.16
C ALA A 39 -9.66 17.96 -3.27
N GLU A 40 -9.24 18.73 -2.27
CA GLU A 40 -9.28 20.20 -2.31
C GLU A 40 -8.45 20.76 -3.47
N ILE A 41 -7.19 20.31 -3.62
CA ILE A 41 -6.34 20.72 -4.73
C ILE A 41 -6.95 20.33 -6.08
N ALA A 42 -7.51 19.13 -6.20
CA ALA A 42 -8.16 18.69 -7.44
C ALA A 42 -9.37 19.56 -7.80
N ALA A 43 -10.15 19.98 -6.81
CA ALA A 43 -11.27 20.90 -6.99
C ALA A 43 -10.79 22.31 -7.40
N GLU A 44 -9.76 22.85 -6.75
CA GLU A 44 -9.17 24.15 -7.09
C GLU A 44 -8.59 24.19 -8.52
N LEU A 45 -8.08 23.05 -9.01
CA LEU A 45 -7.58 22.92 -10.38
C LEU A 45 -8.67 22.59 -11.40
N GLU A 46 -9.94 22.50 -10.98
CA GLU A 46 -11.07 22.13 -11.83
C GLU A 46 -10.80 20.81 -12.57
N LEU A 47 -10.19 19.82 -11.88
CA LEU A 47 -9.70 18.56 -12.47
C LEU A 47 -10.74 17.88 -13.37
N SER A 48 -11.99 17.80 -12.91
CA SER A 48 -13.08 17.19 -13.67
C SER A 48 -13.39 17.93 -14.98
N GLU A 49 -13.39 19.26 -14.98
CA GLU A 49 -13.66 20.07 -16.17
C GLU A 49 -12.49 19.98 -17.16
N ARG A 50 -11.25 19.96 -16.64
CA ARG A 50 -10.03 19.83 -17.45
C ARG A 50 -9.88 18.46 -18.09
N LEU A 51 -10.49 17.43 -17.51
CA LEU A 51 -10.51 16.06 -18.04
C LEU A 51 -11.84 15.70 -18.70
N ASP A 52 -12.73 16.66 -18.95
CA ASP A 52 -13.98 16.45 -19.71
C ASP A 52 -13.70 16.32 -21.22
N MET A 53 -12.96 15.28 -21.57
CA MET A 53 -12.61 14.87 -22.94
C MET A 53 -13.47 13.70 -23.42
N GLY A 54 -14.52 13.36 -22.67
CA GLY A 54 -15.26 12.12 -22.84
C GLY A 54 -14.41 10.90 -22.47
N ARG A 55 -14.64 9.77 -23.15
CA ARG A 55 -13.88 8.54 -22.89
C ARG A 55 -12.48 8.63 -23.51
N PRO A 56 -11.40 8.52 -22.72
CA PRO A 56 -10.05 8.51 -23.27
C PRO A 56 -9.79 7.24 -24.10
N ARG A 57 -8.78 7.27 -24.96
CA ARG A 57 -8.33 6.08 -25.69
C ARG A 57 -7.63 5.09 -24.77
N ALA A 58 -6.82 5.57 -23.83
CA ALA A 58 -6.17 4.77 -22.80
C ALA A 58 -5.86 5.62 -21.56
N LEU A 59 -5.82 4.97 -20.39
CA LEU A 59 -5.25 5.52 -19.17
C LEU A 59 -3.87 4.87 -18.94
N VAL A 60 -2.82 5.67 -18.93
CA VAL A 60 -1.45 5.22 -18.68
C VAL A 60 -1.05 5.60 -17.27
N LEU A 61 -0.77 4.60 -16.43
CA LEU A 61 -0.28 4.74 -15.07
C LEU A 61 1.25 4.61 -15.09
N ILE A 62 1.96 5.66 -14.71
CA ILE A 62 3.43 5.65 -14.69
C ILE A 62 3.93 5.13 -13.35
N ASP A 63 4.50 3.93 -13.37
CA ASP A 63 5.09 3.24 -12.22
C ASP A 63 6.51 3.80 -11.97
N ARG A 64 6.73 4.40 -10.81
CA ARG A 64 8.03 4.91 -10.36
C ARG A 64 8.43 4.27 -9.02
N PRO A 65 9.71 4.39 -8.60
CA PRO A 65 10.16 3.87 -7.31
C PRO A 65 9.35 4.38 -6.11
N GLY A 66 9.35 3.59 -5.04
CA GLY A 66 8.60 3.88 -3.80
C GLY A 66 7.11 3.52 -3.92
N VAL A 67 6.28 4.30 -3.21
CA VAL A 67 4.83 4.11 -3.11
C VAL A 67 4.12 4.12 -4.46
N SER A 68 4.65 4.87 -5.44
CA SER A 68 4.10 4.99 -6.80
C SER A 68 3.83 3.63 -7.47
N ARG A 69 4.76 2.68 -7.34
CA ARG A 69 4.58 1.31 -7.83
C ARG A 69 3.33 0.64 -7.26
N THR A 70 3.14 0.75 -5.96
CA THR A 70 2.02 0.09 -5.26
C THR A 70 0.69 0.80 -5.52
N VAL A 71 0.69 2.13 -5.65
CA VAL A 71 -0.47 2.93 -6.05
C VAL A 71 -0.94 2.56 -7.45
N THR A 72 -0.02 2.51 -8.43
CA THR A 72 -0.37 2.20 -9.82
C THR A 72 -0.90 0.78 -9.98
N ARG A 73 -0.35 -0.19 -9.26
CA ARG A 73 -0.85 -1.58 -9.23
C ARG A 73 -2.24 -1.68 -8.59
N LEU A 74 -2.50 -0.98 -7.49
CA LEU A 74 -3.84 -0.95 -6.89
C LEU A 74 -4.86 -0.30 -7.82
N LEU A 75 -4.55 0.85 -8.40
CA LEU A 75 -5.43 1.52 -9.37
C LEU A 75 -5.73 0.62 -10.56
N ALA A 76 -4.72 -0.07 -11.10
CA ALA A 76 -4.91 -1.04 -12.17
C ALA A 76 -5.82 -2.20 -11.75
N ALA A 77 -5.64 -2.77 -10.56
CA ALA A 77 -6.46 -3.87 -10.04
C ALA A 77 -7.93 -3.47 -9.81
N LEU A 78 -8.17 -2.23 -9.35
CA LEU A 78 -9.50 -1.65 -9.18
C LEU A 78 -10.19 -1.41 -10.53
N LEU A 79 -9.46 -0.90 -11.53
CA LEU A 79 -10.02 -0.55 -12.84
C LEU A 79 -10.23 -1.76 -13.76
N THR A 80 -9.23 -2.64 -13.88
CA THR A 80 -9.17 -3.69 -14.94
C THR A 80 -10.43 -4.54 -15.14
N PRO A 81 -11.16 -4.98 -14.09
CA PRO A 81 -12.32 -5.86 -14.29
C PRO A 81 -13.45 -5.24 -15.11
N SER A 82 -13.61 -3.92 -15.03
CA SER A 82 -14.78 -3.21 -15.55
C SER A 82 -14.41 -1.96 -16.36
N CYS A 83 -13.12 -1.66 -16.51
CA CYS A 83 -12.68 -0.43 -17.16
C CYS A 83 -13.08 -0.45 -18.64
N PRO A 84 -13.77 0.59 -19.12
CA PRO A 84 -14.19 0.65 -20.51
C PRO A 84 -13.06 0.95 -21.52
N VAL A 85 -11.85 1.21 -21.02
CA VAL A 85 -10.66 1.59 -21.80
C VAL A 85 -9.47 0.77 -21.32
N PRO A 86 -8.43 0.60 -22.15
CA PRO A 86 -7.17 0.02 -21.70
C PRO A 86 -6.54 0.84 -20.55
N VAL A 87 -6.20 0.16 -19.46
CA VAL A 87 -5.34 0.68 -18.40
C VAL A 87 -3.96 0.08 -18.57
N VAL A 88 -2.97 0.93 -18.79
CA VAL A 88 -1.59 0.52 -19.10
C VAL A 88 -0.68 0.98 -17.98
N VAL A 89 -0.04 0.04 -17.28
CA VAL A 89 1.03 0.34 -16.33
C VAL A 89 2.36 0.31 -17.07
N ALA A 90 3.17 1.37 -16.95
CA ALA A 90 4.46 1.46 -17.61
C ALA A 90 5.46 2.29 -16.79
N GLU A 91 6.77 2.01 -16.90
CA GLU A 91 7.81 2.78 -16.19
C GLU A 91 8.12 4.13 -16.89
N VAL A 92 7.80 4.21 -18.19
CA VAL A 92 7.94 5.40 -19.03
C VAL A 92 6.74 5.53 -19.95
N VAL A 93 6.42 6.76 -20.38
CA VAL A 93 5.32 7.07 -21.29
C VAL A 93 5.55 6.34 -22.63
N PRO A 94 4.60 5.48 -23.05
CA PRO A 94 4.73 4.71 -24.29
C PRO A 94 4.86 5.59 -25.53
N SER A 95 5.55 5.07 -26.55
CA SER A 95 5.80 5.80 -27.80
C SER A 95 4.53 6.10 -28.62
N TRP A 96 3.45 5.36 -28.39
CA TRP A 96 2.17 5.54 -29.07
C TRP A 96 1.26 6.58 -28.41
N ILE A 97 1.70 7.22 -27.32
CA ILE A 97 0.92 8.22 -26.59
C ILE A 97 0.44 9.36 -27.51
N GLY A 98 -0.75 9.88 -27.27
CA GLY A 98 -1.30 10.99 -28.04
C GLY A 98 -2.42 11.74 -27.32
N ALA A 99 -3.01 12.70 -28.02
CA ALA A 99 -3.97 13.66 -27.46
C ALA A 99 -5.31 13.10 -26.95
N LEU A 100 -5.56 11.80 -27.13
CA LEU A 100 -6.75 11.12 -26.59
C LEU A 100 -6.42 10.26 -25.37
N ASP A 101 -5.17 10.19 -24.95
CA ASP A 101 -4.77 9.43 -23.77
C ASP A 101 -4.62 10.33 -22.55
N VAL A 102 -4.74 9.72 -21.37
CA VAL A 102 -4.42 10.35 -20.10
C VAL A 102 -3.25 9.63 -19.46
N VAL A 103 -2.28 10.40 -18.97
CA VAL A 103 -1.14 9.90 -18.22
C VAL A 103 -1.30 10.34 -16.76
N PHE A 104 -1.33 9.37 -15.86
CA PHE A 104 -1.29 9.61 -14.42
C PHE A 104 0.07 9.17 -13.88
N ALA A 105 0.69 10.02 -13.07
CA ALA A 105 1.91 9.68 -12.35
C ALA A 105 1.84 10.18 -10.90
N HIS A 106 2.45 9.42 -10.00
CA HIS A 106 2.69 9.82 -8.63
C HIS A 106 4.18 9.68 -8.32
N THR A 107 4.76 10.64 -7.60
CA THR A 107 6.14 10.56 -7.10
C THR A 107 6.32 11.47 -5.90
N ASP A 108 7.23 11.11 -5.00
CA ASP A 108 7.78 11.98 -3.96
C ASP A 108 9.22 12.42 -4.27
N ASP A 109 9.84 11.88 -5.33
CA ASP A 109 11.15 12.31 -5.82
C ASP A 109 10.96 13.43 -6.87
N PRO A 110 11.18 14.72 -6.50
CA PRO A 110 11.10 15.82 -7.46
C PRO A 110 12.25 15.79 -8.48
N GLY A 111 13.33 15.07 -8.19
CA GLY A 111 14.57 15.00 -8.95
C GLY A 111 14.59 13.94 -10.05
N ASP A 112 13.54 13.11 -10.19
CA ASP A 112 13.47 12.03 -11.16
C ASP A 112 13.48 12.56 -12.60
N ARG A 113 14.67 12.57 -13.21
CA ARG A 113 14.88 13.08 -14.58
C ARG A 113 14.25 12.20 -15.65
N GLU A 114 14.14 10.89 -15.41
CA GLU A 114 13.53 9.98 -16.37
C GLU A 114 12.03 10.21 -16.42
N LEU A 115 11.39 10.34 -15.26
CA LEU A 115 9.98 10.73 -15.16
C LEU A 115 9.76 12.11 -15.80
N ALA A 116 10.59 13.11 -15.49
CA ALA A 116 10.46 14.44 -16.09
C ALA A 116 10.49 14.39 -17.63
N ALA A 117 11.47 13.71 -18.23
CA ALA A 117 11.57 13.55 -19.68
C ALA A 117 10.39 12.77 -20.28
N SER A 118 9.90 11.78 -19.54
CA SER A 118 8.74 10.96 -19.89
C SER A 118 7.44 11.79 -19.92
N LEU A 119 7.20 12.63 -18.90
CA LEU A 119 6.04 13.52 -18.83
C LEU A 119 6.09 14.66 -19.85
N GLU A 120 7.28 15.23 -20.10
CA GLU A 120 7.47 16.22 -21.16
C GLU A 120 7.09 15.64 -22.54
N ARG A 121 7.44 14.37 -22.79
CA ARG A 121 7.02 13.64 -23.98
C ARG A 121 5.50 13.56 -24.06
N ALA A 122 4.81 13.11 -23.02
CA ALA A 122 3.35 13.03 -22.99
C ALA A 122 2.70 14.38 -23.35
N ALA A 123 3.14 15.45 -22.68
CA ALA A 123 2.64 16.80 -22.92
C ALA A 123 2.95 17.29 -24.35
N ARG A 124 4.11 16.94 -24.92
CA ARG A 124 4.47 17.27 -26.31
C ARG A 124 3.58 16.58 -27.35
N TYR A 125 3.13 15.35 -27.07
CA TYR A 125 2.19 14.61 -27.93
C TYR A 125 0.71 14.91 -27.62
N GLY A 126 0.47 15.89 -26.73
CA GLY A 126 -0.86 16.41 -26.43
C GLY A 126 -1.68 15.58 -25.46
N ALA A 127 -1.10 14.55 -24.84
CA ALA A 127 -1.79 13.75 -23.83
C ALA A 127 -2.08 14.60 -22.58
N SER A 128 -3.23 14.38 -21.96
CA SER A 128 -3.56 15.00 -20.68
C SER A 128 -2.70 14.37 -19.60
N VAL A 129 -1.98 15.18 -18.82
CA VAL A 129 -1.10 14.69 -17.75
C VAL A 129 -1.65 15.12 -16.40
N VAL A 130 -1.87 14.15 -15.51
CA VAL A 130 -2.15 14.39 -14.09
C VAL A 130 -0.98 13.88 -13.27
N LEU A 131 -0.41 14.74 -12.44
CA LEU A 131 0.78 14.45 -11.66
C LEU A 131 0.51 14.73 -10.19
N SER A 132 0.71 13.74 -9.33
CA SER A 132 0.76 13.93 -7.88
C SER A 132 2.21 13.93 -7.41
N ALA A 133 2.79 15.12 -7.24
CA ALA A 133 4.21 15.29 -6.92
C ALA A 133 4.50 16.61 -6.19
N PRO A 134 5.67 16.76 -5.53
CA PRO A 134 6.11 18.05 -5.01
C PRO A 134 6.07 19.17 -6.07
N SER A 135 5.83 20.42 -5.65
CA SER A 135 5.69 21.57 -6.55
C SER A 135 7.01 22.10 -7.12
N GLU A 136 8.13 21.54 -6.70
CA GLU A 136 9.48 21.95 -7.10
C GLU A 136 10.19 20.84 -7.88
N GLY A 137 11.27 21.21 -8.57
CA GLY A 137 12.15 20.26 -9.27
C GLY A 137 11.77 19.96 -10.73
N PRO A 138 12.61 19.18 -11.42
CA PRO A 138 12.44 18.88 -12.85
C PRO A 138 11.12 18.18 -13.19
N VAL A 139 10.57 17.35 -12.30
CA VAL A 139 9.31 16.65 -12.55
C VAL A 139 8.14 17.63 -12.63
N ALA A 140 8.01 18.56 -11.68
CA ALA A 140 6.99 19.60 -11.71
C ALA A 140 7.16 20.54 -12.92
N ALA A 141 8.42 20.90 -13.24
CA ALA A 141 8.74 21.74 -14.38
C ALA A 141 8.33 21.11 -15.73
N ALA A 142 8.43 19.78 -15.86
CA ALA A 142 8.09 19.07 -17.09
C ALA A 142 6.61 19.17 -17.49
N VAL A 143 5.71 19.36 -16.52
CA VAL A 143 4.26 19.49 -16.74
C VAL A 143 3.76 20.93 -16.61
N ALA A 144 4.64 21.90 -16.33
CA ALA A 144 4.27 23.28 -16.07
C ALA A 144 3.46 23.88 -17.23
N GLY A 145 2.24 24.35 -16.93
CA GLY A 145 1.32 24.96 -17.88
C GLY A 145 0.65 24.00 -18.87
N LYS A 146 0.93 22.69 -18.81
CA LYS A 146 0.39 21.68 -19.74
C LYS A 146 -0.29 20.50 -19.04
N GLY A 147 0.10 20.20 -17.80
CA GLY A 147 -0.51 19.17 -16.97
C GLY A 147 -1.13 19.73 -15.70
N LEU A 148 -1.80 18.86 -14.95
CA LEU A 148 -2.47 19.14 -13.70
C LEU A 148 -1.61 18.60 -12.56
N LEU A 149 -1.09 19.49 -11.73
CA LEU A 149 -0.17 19.15 -10.63
C LEU A 149 -0.91 19.17 -9.28
N LEU A 150 -1.17 17.98 -8.74
CA LEU A 150 -1.74 17.75 -7.42
C LEU A 150 -0.62 17.76 -6.36
N ALA A 151 -0.18 18.96 -5.96
CA ALA A 151 0.93 19.13 -5.02
C ALA A 151 0.53 18.77 -3.57
N PRO A 152 1.44 18.14 -2.78
CA PRO A 152 1.16 17.75 -1.41
C PRO A 152 0.97 18.98 -0.50
N ARG A 153 -0.10 18.98 0.29
CA ARG A 153 -0.37 19.97 1.36
C ARG A 153 -0.18 19.42 2.76
N VAL A 154 -0.22 18.10 2.90
CA VAL A 154 -0.02 17.38 4.16
C VAL A 154 1.38 16.78 4.13
N PRO A 155 2.32 17.28 4.96
CA PRO A 155 3.69 16.78 4.96
C PRO A 155 3.76 15.43 5.68
N VAL A 156 4.12 14.38 4.94
CA VAL A 156 4.41 13.04 5.46
C VAL A 156 5.69 12.51 4.80
N PRO A 157 6.38 11.54 5.43
CA PRO A 157 7.44 10.80 4.76
C PRO A 157 6.96 10.18 3.43
N PRO A 158 7.80 10.12 2.38
CA PRO A 158 7.45 9.52 1.10
C PRO A 158 6.87 8.11 1.18
N GLU A 159 7.34 7.31 2.14
CA GLU A 159 6.92 5.92 2.35
C GLU A 159 5.47 5.82 2.83
N LEU A 160 4.91 6.89 3.40
CA LEU A 160 3.54 7.00 3.93
C LEU A 160 2.64 7.90 3.06
N ALA A 161 3.06 8.18 1.82
CA ALA A 161 2.33 9.03 0.87
C ALA A 161 1.27 8.26 0.04
N PHE A 162 1.03 6.98 0.36
CA PHE A 162 0.09 6.13 -0.37
C PHE A 162 -1.34 6.70 -0.42
N PRO A 163 -1.91 7.22 0.69
CA PRO A 163 -3.25 7.82 0.65
C PRO A 163 -3.35 8.99 -0.34
N ARG A 164 -2.32 9.84 -0.43
CA ARG A 164 -2.24 10.94 -1.41
C ARG A 164 -2.20 10.41 -2.84
N GLY A 165 -1.33 9.44 -3.12
CA GLY A 165 -1.20 8.85 -4.46
C GLY A 165 -2.47 8.15 -4.92
N LEU A 166 -3.09 7.37 -4.03
CA LEU A 166 -4.35 6.70 -4.29
C LEU A 166 -5.48 7.71 -4.53
N ALA A 167 -5.64 8.73 -3.68
CA ALA A 167 -6.66 9.77 -3.86
C ALA A 167 -6.51 10.49 -5.20
N ALA A 168 -5.29 10.88 -5.56
CA ALA A 168 -5.00 11.53 -6.84
C ALA A 168 -5.39 10.64 -8.05
N GLY A 169 -5.08 9.34 -7.97
CA GLY A 169 -5.43 8.39 -9.02
C GLY A 169 -6.94 8.12 -9.10
N LEU A 170 -7.63 8.00 -7.97
CA LEU A 170 -9.08 7.84 -7.89
C LEU A 170 -9.81 9.06 -8.42
N LEU A 171 -9.38 10.26 -8.06
CA LEU A 171 -9.92 11.52 -8.59
C LEU A 171 -9.73 11.62 -10.11
N THR A 172 -8.57 11.22 -10.61
CA THR A 172 -8.29 11.15 -12.06
C THR A 172 -9.25 10.16 -12.75
N ALA A 173 -9.41 8.96 -12.20
CA ALA A 173 -10.27 7.94 -12.78
C ALA A 173 -11.77 8.28 -12.68
N ASN A 174 -12.19 8.93 -11.59
CA ASN A 174 -13.53 9.51 -11.42
C ASN A 174 -13.82 10.59 -12.47
N ALA A 175 -12.89 11.53 -12.64
CA ALA A 175 -13.03 12.62 -13.62
C ALA A 175 -13.20 12.09 -15.06
N LEU A 176 -12.58 10.94 -15.37
CA LEU A 176 -12.69 10.25 -16.66
C LEU A 176 -13.90 9.31 -16.76
N GLY A 177 -14.70 9.16 -15.69
CA GLY A 177 -15.83 8.24 -15.63
C GLY A 177 -15.43 6.76 -15.76
N LEU A 178 -14.22 6.39 -15.33
CA LEU A 178 -13.68 5.02 -15.45
C LEU A 178 -14.01 4.14 -14.23
N LEU A 179 -14.24 4.76 -13.07
CA LEU A 179 -14.77 4.15 -11.86
C LEU A 179 -15.61 5.20 -11.11
N ILE A 180 -16.29 4.76 -10.05
CA ILE A 180 -17.00 5.64 -9.12
C ILE A 180 -16.36 5.46 -7.75
N SER A 181 -15.89 6.55 -7.16
CA SER A 181 -15.30 6.58 -5.83
C SER A 181 -15.71 7.86 -5.10
N ASP A 182 -16.21 7.71 -3.88
CA ASP A 182 -16.41 8.84 -2.98
C ASP A 182 -15.16 9.01 -2.09
N VAL A 183 -14.30 9.95 -2.45
CA VAL A 183 -13.05 10.20 -1.73
C VAL A 183 -13.27 10.84 -0.36
N GLN A 184 -14.43 11.44 -0.09
CA GLN A 184 -14.75 11.97 1.24
C GLN A 184 -15.10 10.84 2.20
N VAL A 185 -15.94 9.89 1.74
CA VAL A 185 -16.23 8.65 2.50
C VAL A 185 -14.95 7.86 2.74
N LEU A 186 -14.06 7.77 1.74
CA LEU A 186 -12.74 7.17 1.91
C LEU A 186 -11.93 7.87 3.02
N ALA A 187 -11.85 9.20 3.00
CA ALA A 187 -11.10 9.95 4.00
C ALA A 187 -11.66 9.75 5.42
N ASP A 188 -12.98 9.80 5.57
CA ASP A 188 -13.65 9.57 6.86
C ASP A 188 -13.38 8.15 7.39
N GLN A 189 -13.41 7.14 6.51
CA GLN A 189 -13.13 5.78 6.91
C GLN A 189 -11.65 5.56 7.29
N LEU A 190 -10.71 6.25 6.62
CA LEU A 190 -9.29 6.20 6.98
C LEU A 190 -9.03 6.85 8.35
N ASP A 191 -9.70 7.96 8.67
CA ASP A 191 -9.58 8.58 10.00
C ASP A 191 -10.17 7.68 11.10
N LEU A 192 -11.33 7.06 10.84
CA LEU A 192 -11.94 6.09 11.75
C LEU A 192 -11.01 4.90 12.00
N GLU A 193 -10.33 4.42 10.97
CA GLU A 193 -9.38 3.33 11.13
C GLU A 193 -8.12 3.77 11.88
N ALA A 194 -7.55 4.94 11.56
CA ALA A 194 -6.42 5.49 12.30
C ALA A 194 -6.73 5.67 13.79
N GLU A 195 -7.98 5.99 14.16
CA GLU A 195 -8.42 6.05 15.56
C GLU A 195 -8.42 4.66 16.22
N LYS A 196 -8.84 3.60 15.50
CA LYS A 196 -8.79 2.21 16.00
C LYS A 196 -7.37 1.70 16.13
N ASP A 197 -6.49 2.14 15.25
CA ASP A 197 -5.08 1.78 15.25
C ASP A 197 -4.23 2.71 16.12
N TYR A 198 -4.86 3.61 16.90
CA TYR A 198 -4.18 4.56 17.76
C TYR A 198 -3.27 3.88 18.80
N LEU A 199 -2.10 4.48 19.03
CA LEU A 199 -1.03 3.90 19.86
C LEU A 199 -1.43 3.62 21.30
N ALA A 200 -2.40 4.35 21.86
CA ALA A 200 -2.86 4.13 23.23
C ALA A 200 -3.83 2.95 23.39
N ARG A 201 -4.32 2.36 22.29
CA ARG A 201 -5.18 1.17 22.33
C ARG A 201 -4.34 -0.09 22.53
N GLU A 202 -4.82 -0.98 23.38
CA GLU A 202 -4.19 -2.29 23.65
C GLU A 202 -4.16 -3.15 22.37
N SER A 203 -3.14 -4.01 22.26
CA SER A 203 -2.86 -4.77 21.04
C SER A 203 -4.00 -5.69 20.58
N PHE A 204 -4.85 -6.19 21.50
CA PHE A 204 -6.00 -7.02 21.14
C PHE A 204 -7.17 -6.22 20.54
N ALA A 205 -7.20 -4.89 20.75
CA ALA A 205 -8.23 -3.98 20.26
C ALA A 205 -7.73 -3.07 19.13
N ASN A 206 -6.48 -3.24 18.71
CA ASN A 206 -5.80 -2.46 17.68
C ASN A 206 -5.46 -3.40 16.51
N PRO A 207 -6.20 -3.32 15.38
CA PRO A 207 -5.97 -4.16 14.21
C PRO A 207 -4.52 -4.14 13.69
N ALA A 208 -3.88 -2.97 13.64
CA ALA A 208 -2.50 -2.84 13.19
C ALA A 208 -1.48 -3.53 14.12
N LYS A 209 -1.61 -3.37 15.45
CA LYS A 209 -0.76 -4.09 16.42
C LYS A 209 -0.98 -5.60 16.36
N ALA A 210 -2.24 -6.03 16.23
CA ALA A 210 -2.57 -7.44 16.05
C ALA A 210 -1.92 -8.01 14.78
N LEU A 211 -1.89 -7.26 13.67
CA LEU A 211 -1.18 -7.64 12.45
C LEU A 211 0.34 -7.69 12.66
N ALA A 212 0.92 -6.69 13.33
CA ALA A 212 2.36 -6.67 13.64
C ALA A 212 2.78 -7.92 14.44
N LEU A 213 2.01 -8.29 15.46
CA LEU A 213 2.25 -9.49 16.27
C LEU A 213 2.11 -10.81 15.47
N ARG A 214 1.24 -10.86 14.46
CA ARG A 214 1.10 -12.04 13.59
C ARG A 214 2.34 -12.27 12.73
N VAL A 215 3.03 -11.21 12.34
CA VAL A 215 4.21 -11.27 11.46
C VAL A 215 5.55 -11.19 12.22
N ALA A 216 5.52 -10.86 13.52
CA ALA A 216 6.70 -10.81 14.37
C ALA A 216 7.49 -12.14 14.31
N ASP A 217 8.81 -12.02 14.10
CA ASP A 217 9.77 -13.13 13.96
C ASP A 217 9.39 -14.20 12.92
N ARG A 218 8.61 -13.84 11.89
CA ARG A 218 8.16 -14.73 10.82
C ARG A 218 8.38 -14.11 9.44
N VAL A 219 8.46 -14.95 8.42
CA VAL A 219 8.41 -14.52 7.01
C VAL A 219 6.95 -14.46 6.56
N PRO A 220 6.35 -13.28 6.29
CA PRO A 220 4.97 -13.18 5.87
C PRO A 220 4.80 -13.64 4.43
N LEU A 221 3.80 -14.49 4.19
CA LEU A 221 3.33 -14.90 2.87
C LEU A 221 1.96 -14.24 2.65
N LEU A 222 1.96 -13.09 1.99
CA LEU A 222 0.79 -12.23 1.76
C LEU A 222 0.09 -12.68 0.48
N TRP A 223 -0.82 -13.63 0.58
CA TRP A 223 -1.45 -14.26 -0.58
C TRP A 223 -2.85 -13.70 -0.81
N GLY A 224 -3.03 -13.01 -1.94
CA GLY A 224 -4.30 -12.37 -2.29
C GLY A 224 -5.29 -13.37 -2.90
N LEU A 225 -6.52 -13.37 -2.43
CA LEU A 225 -7.63 -14.16 -2.97
C LEU A 225 -8.37 -13.44 -4.12
N ASP A 226 -8.08 -12.17 -4.32
CA ASP A 226 -8.54 -11.36 -5.44
C ASP A 226 -7.45 -10.36 -5.88
N PRO A 227 -7.52 -9.80 -7.12
CA PRO A 227 -6.47 -8.92 -7.63
C PRO A 227 -6.24 -7.65 -6.82
N VAL A 228 -7.27 -7.11 -6.16
CA VAL A 228 -7.16 -5.91 -5.33
C VAL A 228 -6.40 -6.27 -4.05
N ALA A 229 -6.72 -7.41 -3.45
CA ALA A 229 -6.00 -7.94 -2.30
C ALA A 229 -4.51 -8.22 -2.60
N VAL A 230 -4.18 -8.71 -3.81
CA VAL A 230 -2.78 -8.87 -4.24
C VAL A 230 -2.07 -7.52 -4.27
N ALA A 231 -2.67 -6.50 -4.89
CA ALA A 231 -2.07 -5.16 -4.94
C ALA A 231 -1.90 -4.52 -3.55
N VAL A 232 -2.85 -4.75 -2.62
CA VAL A 232 -2.68 -4.34 -1.22
C VAL A 232 -1.57 -5.12 -0.53
N GLY A 233 -1.41 -6.42 -0.81
CA GLY A 233 -0.28 -7.23 -0.33
C GLY A 233 1.07 -6.70 -0.82
N GLU A 234 1.15 -6.21 -2.06
CA GLU A 234 2.38 -5.60 -2.59
C GLU A 234 2.71 -4.28 -1.88
N HIS A 235 1.69 -3.49 -1.55
CA HIS A 235 1.84 -2.31 -0.72
C HIS A 235 2.30 -2.67 0.71
N ALA A 236 1.70 -3.68 1.31
CA ALA A 236 2.09 -4.17 2.62
C ALA A 236 3.55 -4.65 2.66
N ALA A 237 3.99 -5.39 1.65
CA ALA A 237 5.39 -5.80 1.53
C ALA A 237 6.35 -4.60 1.38
N HIS A 238 5.94 -3.57 0.64
CA HIS A 238 6.69 -2.31 0.57
C HIS A 238 6.79 -1.64 1.95
N ALA A 239 5.68 -1.52 2.68
CA ALA A 239 5.64 -0.92 4.01
C ALA A 239 6.49 -1.71 5.02
N PHE A 240 6.39 -3.04 5.05
CA PHE A 240 7.20 -3.90 5.91
C PHE A 240 8.70 -3.80 5.60
N ALA A 241 9.08 -3.73 4.33
CA ALA A 241 10.47 -3.52 3.94
C ALA A 241 10.97 -2.13 4.35
N ALA A 242 10.15 -1.09 4.17
CA ALA A 242 10.50 0.30 4.46
C ALA A 242 10.59 0.60 5.97
N HIS A 243 9.71 0.03 6.79
CA HIS A 243 9.56 0.41 8.19
C HIS A 243 10.01 -0.67 9.17
N ALA A 244 10.05 -1.95 8.78
CA ALA A 244 10.43 -3.05 9.67
C ALA A 244 11.67 -3.84 9.22
N ALA A 245 12.21 -3.57 8.03
CA ALA A 245 13.22 -4.40 7.38
C ALA A 245 12.78 -5.88 7.20
N THR A 246 11.46 -6.10 7.06
CA THR A 246 10.87 -7.43 6.91
C THR A 246 10.62 -7.74 5.43
N VAL A 247 11.09 -8.91 4.99
CA VAL A 247 10.86 -9.42 3.63
C VAL A 247 9.56 -10.23 3.61
N CYS A 248 8.71 -9.97 2.62
CA CYS A 248 7.46 -10.69 2.40
C CYS A 248 7.46 -11.37 1.02
N ASP A 249 6.81 -12.53 0.92
CA ASP A 249 6.34 -13.04 -0.36
C ASP A 249 4.93 -12.52 -0.62
N VAL A 250 4.65 -12.07 -1.84
CA VAL A 250 3.32 -11.60 -2.26
C VAL A 250 2.97 -12.25 -3.57
N GLU A 251 1.76 -12.81 -3.66
CA GLU A 251 1.29 -13.46 -4.88
C GLU A 251 -0.23 -13.67 -4.86
N ASP A 252 -0.84 -13.84 -6.04
CA ASP A 252 -2.18 -14.42 -6.16
C ASP A 252 -2.20 -15.83 -5.55
N TYR A 253 -3.19 -16.14 -4.71
CA TYR A 253 -3.28 -17.41 -4.00
C TYR A 253 -3.10 -18.63 -4.90
N ARG A 254 -3.71 -18.66 -6.08
CA ARG A 254 -3.61 -19.82 -6.98
C ARG A 254 -2.23 -19.92 -7.61
N GLN A 255 -1.59 -18.78 -7.91
CA GLN A 255 -0.21 -18.75 -8.37
C GLN A 255 0.76 -19.15 -7.27
N ALA A 256 0.51 -18.76 -6.02
CA ALA A 256 1.28 -19.19 -4.86
C ALA A 256 1.25 -20.71 -4.67
N LEU A 257 0.07 -21.34 -4.83
CA LEU A 257 -0.06 -22.80 -4.78
C LEU A 257 0.71 -23.52 -5.90
N ALA A 258 0.99 -22.83 -7.01
CA ALA A 258 1.82 -23.34 -8.10
C ALA A 258 3.34 -23.29 -7.78
N ARG A 259 3.73 -22.82 -6.59
CA ARG A 259 5.10 -22.81 -6.06
C ARG A 259 5.27 -23.95 -5.03
N PRO A 260 5.57 -25.20 -5.47
CA PRO A 260 5.41 -26.39 -4.62
C PRO A 260 6.30 -26.43 -3.38
N ALA A 261 7.49 -25.80 -3.42
CA ALA A 261 8.37 -25.72 -2.25
C ALA A 261 7.80 -24.77 -1.19
N LEU A 262 7.38 -23.58 -1.61
CA LEU A 262 6.79 -22.58 -0.71
C LEU A 262 5.45 -23.05 -0.15
N ARG A 263 4.62 -23.69 -0.98
CA ARG A 263 3.36 -24.31 -0.53
C ARG A 263 3.58 -25.33 0.59
N ARG A 264 4.61 -26.18 0.48
CA ARG A 264 4.96 -27.15 1.52
C ARG A 264 5.41 -26.47 2.81
N ALA A 265 6.23 -25.42 2.71
CA ALA A 265 6.66 -24.63 3.88
C ALA A 265 5.47 -23.93 4.57
N ALA A 266 4.56 -23.36 3.78
CA ALA A 266 3.32 -22.74 4.26
C ALA A 266 2.41 -23.74 5.00
N GLN A 267 2.23 -24.94 4.43
CA GLN A 267 1.44 -26.01 5.06
C GLN A 267 2.09 -26.54 6.35
N ALA A 268 3.42 -26.65 6.39
CA ALA A 268 4.16 -27.08 7.56
C ALA A 268 4.12 -26.04 8.70
N SER A 269 4.15 -24.75 8.37
CA SER A 269 4.11 -23.66 9.36
C SER A 269 2.74 -23.48 10.03
N GLY A 270 1.68 -24.04 9.41
CA GLY A 270 0.33 -24.06 9.97
C GLY A 270 0.03 -25.26 10.87
N GLY A 271 0.96 -26.22 10.98
CA GLY A 271 0.83 -27.32 11.94
C GLY A 271 1.04 -26.83 13.37
N GLU A 272 0.36 -27.43 14.34
CA GLU A 272 0.70 -27.25 15.76
C GLU A 272 2.21 -27.48 15.93
N ARG A 273 2.91 -26.54 16.59
CA ARG A 273 4.32 -26.74 16.98
C ARG A 273 4.39 -28.10 17.65
N ASP A 274 5.21 -29.00 17.12
CA ASP A 274 5.45 -30.29 17.75
C ASP A 274 5.97 -30.01 19.16
N ILE A 275 5.13 -30.26 20.18
CA ILE A 275 5.46 -30.04 21.58
C ILE A 275 6.61 -30.93 22.06
N PHE A 276 7.02 -31.90 21.22
CA PHE A 276 8.15 -32.79 21.43
C PHE A 276 9.36 -32.45 20.53
N ALA A 277 9.27 -31.41 19.69
CA ALA A 277 10.44 -30.90 18.97
C ALA A 277 11.47 -30.38 19.97
N ASP A 278 12.71 -30.85 19.82
CA ASP A 278 13.82 -30.45 20.68
C ASP A 278 14.11 -28.95 20.47
N PRO A 279 14.02 -28.11 21.53
CA PRO A 279 14.29 -26.68 21.42
C PRO A 279 15.75 -26.36 21.01
N ASP A 280 16.66 -27.34 21.12
CA ASP A 280 18.05 -27.22 20.69
C ASP A 280 18.30 -27.73 19.26
N ASP A 281 17.28 -28.24 18.54
CA ASP A 281 17.42 -28.61 17.13
C ASP A 281 17.35 -27.35 16.26
N PRO A 282 18.46 -26.90 15.65
CA PRO A 282 18.48 -25.70 14.86
C PRO A 282 17.89 -26.04 13.49
N SER A 283 16.56 -26.13 13.40
CA SER A 283 15.91 -25.79 12.15
C SER A 283 16.16 -24.28 11.95
N GLY A 284 17.29 -23.93 11.33
CA GLY A 284 17.70 -22.53 11.06
C GLY A 284 16.77 -21.78 10.09
N ASP A 285 15.54 -22.24 9.95
CA ASP A 285 14.52 -21.70 9.08
C ASP A 285 13.63 -20.74 9.87
N ILE A 286 13.57 -19.49 9.41
CA ILE A 286 12.61 -18.52 9.95
C ILE A 286 11.20 -19.03 9.59
N PRO A 287 10.29 -19.21 10.57
CA PRO A 287 8.97 -19.75 10.31
C PRO A 287 8.17 -18.85 9.36
N THR A 288 7.43 -19.45 8.42
CA THR A 288 6.57 -18.67 7.52
C THR A 288 5.21 -18.44 8.14
N ARG A 289 4.54 -17.34 7.81
CA ARG A 289 3.16 -17.07 8.21
C ARG A 289 2.32 -16.71 7.00
N VAL A 290 1.34 -17.55 6.67
CA VAL A 290 0.39 -17.25 5.59
C VAL A 290 -0.68 -16.28 6.08
N LEU A 291 -0.80 -15.16 5.38
CA LEU A 291 -1.90 -14.21 5.52
C LEU A 291 -2.69 -14.22 4.20
N LEU A 292 -3.90 -14.79 4.22
CA LEU A 292 -4.82 -14.78 3.09
C LEU A 292 -5.60 -13.46 3.07
N LEU A 293 -5.39 -12.65 2.04
CA LEU A 293 -5.99 -11.32 1.92
C LEU A 293 -7.22 -11.39 1.00
N SER A 294 -8.35 -10.83 1.42
CA SER A 294 -9.56 -10.74 0.61
C SER A 294 -10.21 -9.37 0.76
N VAL A 295 -10.33 -8.62 -0.33
CA VAL A 295 -10.94 -7.28 -0.34
C VAL A 295 -12.32 -7.32 -0.97
N ARG A 296 -12.50 -8.16 -2.00
CA ARG A 296 -13.79 -8.31 -2.69
C ARG A 296 -14.74 -9.20 -1.89
N THR A 297 -16.02 -9.02 -2.17
CA THR A 297 -17.10 -9.82 -1.60
C THR A 297 -17.91 -10.47 -2.72
N GLY A 298 -18.65 -11.52 -2.37
CA GLY A 298 -19.59 -12.18 -3.26
C GLY A 298 -19.42 -13.69 -3.27
N PRO A 299 -20.43 -14.44 -3.73
CA PRO A 299 -20.49 -15.89 -3.54
C PRO A 299 -19.27 -16.66 -4.07
N ALA A 300 -18.70 -16.21 -5.20
CA ALA A 300 -17.51 -16.83 -5.77
C ALA A 300 -16.24 -16.54 -4.96
N THR A 301 -16.10 -15.32 -4.45
CA THR A 301 -14.97 -14.92 -3.59
C THR A 301 -15.05 -15.62 -2.24
N ASP A 302 -16.24 -15.70 -1.66
CA ASP A 302 -16.47 -16.42 -0.40
C ASP A 302 -16.16 -17.91 -0.55
N ALA A 303 -16.62 -18.55 -1.63
CA ALA A 303 -16.28 -19.94 -1.91
C ALA A 303 -14.78 -20.16 -2.10
N ALA A 304 -14.08 -19.25 -2.79
CA ALA A 304 -12.63 -19.32 -2.98
C ALA A 304 -11.88 -19.17 -1.64
N ARG A 305 -12.36 -18.29 -0.77
CA ARG A 305 -11.84 -18.08 0.58
C ARG A 305 -12.01 -19.32 1.45
N TYR A 306 -13.21 -19.90 1.52
CA TYR A 306 -13.45 -21.15 2.26
C TYR A 306 -12.57 -22.30 1.76
N GLN A 307 -12.37 -22.42 0.44
CA GLN A 307 -11.46 -23.43 -0.13
C GLN A 307 -9.99 -23.16 0.25
N ALA A 308 -9.58 -21.90 0.35
CA ALA A 308 -8.23 -21.54 0.74
C ALA A 308 -7.95 -21.84 2.22
N GLU A 309 -8.92 -21.57 3.09
CA GLU A 309 -8.88 -21.91 4.51
C GLU A 309 -8.77 -23.43 4.73
N ASP A 310 -9.57 -24.23 4.02
CA ASP A 310 -9.54 -25.69 4.11
C ASP A 310 -8.17 -26.27 3.69
N LEU A 311 -7.54 -25.68 2.66
CA LEU A 311 -6.22 -26.10 2.18
C LEU A 311 -5.06 -25.64 3.07
N LEU A 312 -5.26 -24.59 3.86
CA LEU A 312 -4.28 -23.94 4.72
C LEU A 312 -4.89 -23.62 6.10
N PRO A 313 -5.19 -24.63 6.93
CA PRO A 313 -5.91 -24.43 8.19
C PRO A 313 -5.18 -23.54 9.22
N GLY A 314 -3.87 -23.32 9.06
CA GLY A 314 -3.08 -22.42 9.91
C GLY A 314 -2.85 -21.02 9.32
N ALA A 315 -3.46 -20.69 8.18
CA ALA A 315 -3.40 -19.35 7.60
C ALA A 315 -4.32 -18.38 8.35
N ASP A 316 -3.86 -17.15 8.55
CA ASP A 316 -4.76 -16.09 9.01
C ASP A 316 -5.50 -15.51 7.81
N VAL A 317 -6.80 -15.34 7.94
CA VAL A 317 -7.62 -14.67 6.93
C VAL A 317 -7.81 -13.22 7.35
N ILE A 318 -7.54 -12.31 6.42
CA ILE A 318 -7.73 -10.88 6.60
C ILE A 318 -8.71 -10.41 5.54
N ALA A 319 -9.96 -10.25 5.96
CA ALA A 319 -11.07 -9.85 5.11
C ALA A 319 -11.77 -8.61 5.70
N PRO A 320 -11.35 -7.38 5.34
CA PRO A 320 -11.95 -6.16 5.88
C PRO A 320 -13.47 -6.06 5.69
N ALA A 321 -14.03 -6.81 4.73
CA ALA A 321 -15.47 -6.86 4.49
C ALA A 321 -16.29 -7.48 5.63
N GLU A 322 -15.65 -8.23 6.54
CA GLU A 322 -16.33 -8.75 7.74
C GLU A 322 -16.54 -7.68 8.82
N GLU A 323 -15.74 -6.61 8.77
CA GLU A 323 -15.72 -5.53 9.76
C GLU A 323 -16.28 -4.21 9.21
N ILE A 324 -16.18 -4.00 7.89
CA ILE A 324 -16.41 -2.72 7.23
C ILE A 324 -17.41 -2.88 6.08
N GLU A 325 -18.60 -2.32 6.28
CA GLU A 325 -19.63 -2.18 5.25
C GLU A 325 -19.32 -1.00 4.32
N ALA A 326 -18.32 -1.15 3.45
CA ALA A 326 -17.94 -0.15 2.44
C ALA A 326 -17.71 -0.80 1.07
N ASP A 327 -17.36 -0.01 0.06
CA ASP A 327 -16.96 -0.55 -1.25
C ASP A 327 -15.55 -1.17 -1.22
N GLU A 328 -15.12 -1.77 -2.34
CA GLU A 328 -13.80 -2.39 -2.43
C GLU A 328 -12.64 -1.38 -2.35
N ILE A 329 -12.86 -0.12 -2.75
CA ILE A 329 -11.84 0.93 -2.75
C ILE A 329 -11.52 1.32 -1.30
N VAL A 330 -12.56 1.57 -0.52
CA VAL A 330 -12.45 1.91 0.90
C VAL A 330 -11.84 0.75 1.68
N ARG A 331 -12.30 -0.49 1.44
CA ARG A 331 -11.72 -1.68 2.09
C ARG A 331 -10.24 -1.88 1.75
N ALA A 332 -9.84 -1.67 0.49
CA ALA A 332 -8.45 -1.78 0.07
C ALA A 332 -7.57 -0.74 0.77
N ALA A 333 -8.02 0.52 0.82
CA ALA A 333 -7.28 1.61 1.43
C ALA A 333 -7.15 1.46 2.96
N VAL A 334 -8.21 1.01 3.63
CA VAL A 334 -8.17 0.67 5.07
C VAL A 334 -7.17 -0.45 5.34
N LEU A 335 -7.20 -1.52 4.54
CA LEU A 335 -6.26 -2.61 4.71
C LEU A 335 -4.81 -2.18 4.46
N ALA A 336 -4.57 -1.33 3.46
CA ALA A 336 -3.27 -0.72 3.23
C ALA A 336 -2.79 0.08 4.45
N LEU A 337 -3.64 0.95 5.03
CA LEU A 337 -3.31 1.74 6.23
C LEU A 337 -2.99 0.84 7.43
N ARG A 338 -3.77 -0.23 7.64
CA ARG A 338 -3.49 -1.23 8.69
C ARG A 338 -2.09 -1.83 8.53
N PHE A 339 -1.68 -2.13 7.30
CA PHE A 339 -0.34 -2.66 7.04
C PHE A 339 0.77 -1.61 7.18
N GLU A 340 0.55 -0.35 6.78
CA GLU A 340 1.49 0.74 7.03
C GLU A 340 1.74 0.91 8.54
N LEU A 341 0.66 0.98 9.34
CA LEU A 341 0.76 1.09 10.80
C LEU A 341 1.36 -0.17 11.43
N ALA A 342 0.99 -1.36 10.97
CA ALA A 342 1.58 -2.61 11.45
C ALA A 342 3.09 -2.66 11.20
N ALA A 343 3.55 -2.20 10.03
CA ALA A 343 4.96 -2.12 9.70
C ALA A 343 5.70 -1.11 10.59
N VAL A 344 5.09 0.04 10.89
CA VAL A 344 5.66 1.03 11.83
C VAL A 344 5.74 0.46 13.25
N TYR A 345 4.66 -0.16 13.76
CA TYR A 345 4.67 -0.80 15.07
C TYR A 345 5.74 -1.89 15.18
N LEU A 346 5.81 -2.76 14.17
CA LEU A 346 6.81 -3.82 14.10
C LEU A 346 8.23 -3.26 14.08
N GLY A 347 8.45 -2.20 13.30
CA GLY A 347 9.75 -1.56 13.20
C GLY A 347 10.21 -0.88 14.49
N LEU A 348 9.30 -0.23 15.20
CA LEU A 348 9.57 0.35 16.52
C LEU A 348 9.88 -0.74 17.54
N ALA A 349 9.11 -1.84 17.55
CA ALA A 349 9.34 -2.98 18.45
C ALA A 349 10.65 -3.74 18.16
N ALA A 350 11.04 -3.82 16.89
CA ALA A 350 12.32 -4.41 16.46
C ALA A 350 13.52 -3.46 16.65
N GLY A 351 13.27 -2.17 16.89
CA GLY A 351 14.29 -1.12 16.92
C GLY A 351 14.95 -0.84 15.56
N SER A 352 14.28 -1.21 14.45
CA SER A 352 14.76 -0.94 13.09
C SER A 352 14.47 0.49 12.65
N ILE A 353 13.49 1.15 13.27
CA ILE A 353 13.15 2.57 13.12
C ILE A 353 12.92 3.20 14.51
N GLY A 354 13.18 4.50 14.66
CA GLY A 354 13.07 5.21 15.95
C GLY A 354 14.33 5.06 16.84
N GLY A 355 14.95 6.17 17.26
CA GLY A 355 16.28 6.18 17.91
C GLY A 355 16.38 5.39 19.23
N ALA A 356 17.53 4.87 19.66
CA ALA A 356 18.92 5.20 19.33
C ALA A 356 19.55 4.21 18.34
N GLY A 357 19.54 4.57 17.06
CA GLY A 357 20.46 4.02 16.08
C GLY A 357 21.90 4.40 16.44
N ARG A 358 22.55 3.67 17.35
CA ARG A 358 23.98 3.40 17.18
C ARG A 358 24.11 2.47 15.99
N PHE A 359 23.96 3.03 14.79
CA PHE A 359 24.60 2.48 13.62
C PHE A 359 26.10 2.72 13.81
N ALA A 360 26.75 1.88 14.62
CA ALA A 360 28.20 1.77 14.59
C ALA A 360 28.52 1.04 13.27
N PRO A 361 29.19 1.67 12.30
CA PRO A 361 29.68 0.93 11.15
C PRO A 361 30.56 -0.21 11.69
N ALA A 362 30.29 -1.43 11.24
CA ALA A 362 31.14 -2.58 11.48
C ALA A 362 32.45 -2.40 10.70
N THR A 363 33.30 -1.51 11.19
CA THR A 363 34.72 -1.41 10.85
C THR A 363 35.47 -0.90 12.08
N ALA A 364 36.02 -1.85 12.83
CA ALA A 364 37.22 -1.69 13.64
C ALA A 364 38.08 -2.93 13.41
#